data_AF-A0A654DT70-F1
#
_entry.id   AF-A0A654DT70-F1
#
_cell.length_a   1.000
_cell.length_b   1.000
_cell.length_c   1.000
_cell.angle_alpha   90.00
_cell.angle_beta   90.00
_cell.angle_gamma   90.00
#
_symmetry.space_group_name_H-M   'P 1'
#
loop_
_entity.id
_entity.type
_entity.pdbx_description
1 polymer ?
#
loop_
_entity_poly.entity_id
_entity_poly.type
_entity_poly.pdbx_seq_one_letter_code
_entity_poly.pdbx_strand_id
1 'polypeptide(L)'
;MKLNTSMLNRICTGLALCFLLSVKIAVAQTGAKKENCIWFEQPANALAVDSKNGWESDPEWLKALPIGNGNLGAMVFGDVNHERIQLNEMTLWFARKFL
;
A
#
# COMPACT_ATOMS: atom_id res chain seq x y z
N MET A 1 21.02 35.19 51.03
CA MET A 1 19.93 35.49 50.06
C MET A 1 18.79 34.51 50.35
N LYS A 2 17.76 34.91 51.11
CA LYS A 2 16.69 34.00 51.56
C LYS A 2 15.74 33.71 50.40
N LEU A 3 15.69 32.47 49.91
CA LEU A 3 14.65 32.07 48.95
C LEU A 3 13.30 32.09 49.66
N ASN A 4 12.38 32.92 49.15
CA ASN A 4 11.00 33.01 49.61
C ASN A 4 10.20 31.80 49.06
N THR A 5 9.25 31.29 49.84
CA THR A 5 8.38 30.16 49.45
C THR A 5 7.61 30.43 48.16
N SER A 6 7.28 31.69 47.87
CA SER A 6 6.66 32.13 46.61
C SER A 6 7.59 32.05 45.40
N MET A 7 8.90 32.20 45.58
CA MET A 7 9.91 32.08 44.51
C MET A 7 10.15 30.60 44.18
N LEU A 8 10.17 29.74 45.20
CA LEU A 8 10.32 28.30 45.02
C LEU A 8 9.14 27.69 44.24
N ASN A 9 7.90 28.11 44.56
CA ASN A 9 6.71 27.60 43.88
C ASN A 9 6.69 27.96 42.38
N ARG A 10 7.16 29.15 42.00
CA ARG A 10 7.24 29.61 40.59
C ARG A 10 8.26 28.81 39.79
N ILE A 11 9.39 28.46 40.41
CA ILE A 11 10.43 27.63 39.80
C ILE A 11 9.92 26.20 39.60
N CYS A 12 9.24 25.63 40.60
CA CYS A 12 8.64 24.29 40.52
C CYS A 12 7.55 24.22 39.44
N THR A 13 6.67 25.23 39.33
CA THR A 13 5.65 25.27 38.27
C THR A 13 6.25 25.42 36.87
N GLY A 14 7.34 26.18 36.71
CA GLY A 14 8.03 26.33 35.43
C GLY A 14 8.72 25.05 34.98
N LEU A 15 9.40 24.36 35.90
CA LEU A 15 10.02 23.05 35.63
C LEU A 15 8.97 21.99 35.28
N ALA A 16 7.83 21.96 35.98
CA ALA A 16 6.74 21.03 35.68
C ALA A 16 6.11 21.30 34.30
N LEU A 17 5.94 22.58 33.92
CA LEU A 17 5.40 22.94 32.61
C LEU A 17 6.37 22.59 31.47
N CYS A 18 7.67 22.82 31.65
CA CYS A 18 8.70 22.39 30.69
C CYS A 18 8.76 20.87 30.53
N PHE A 19 8.59 20.12 31.62
CA PHE A 19 8.59 18.66 31.58
C PHE A 19 7.36 18.10 30.86
N LEU A 20 6.19 18.74 31.03
CA LEU A 20 4.97 18.34 30.31
C LEU A 20 5.03 18.69 28.81
N LEU A 21 5.69 19.78 28.43
CA LEU A 21 5.90 20.13 27.02
C LEU A 21 6.86 19.16 26.31
N SER A 22 7.95 18.74 26.96
CA SER A 22 8.94 17.84 26.36
C SER A 22 8.41 16.41 26.17
N VAL A 23 7.57 15.92 27.08
CA VAL A 23 6.95 14.59 26.96
C VAL A 23 5.95 14.51 25.80
N LYS A 24 5.26 15.60 25.47
CA LYS A 24 4.33 15.64 24.32
C LYS A 24 5.05 15.51 22.97
N ILE A 25 6.30 15.98 22.88
CA ILE A 25 7.10 15.95 21.65
C ILE A 25 7.63 14.53 21.37
N ALA A 26 7.88 13.73 22.41
CA ALA A 26 8.39 12.36 22.27
C ALA A 26 7.34 11.35 21.77
N VAL A 27 6.04 11.67 21.84
CA VAL A 27 4.93 10.74 21.50
C VAL A 27 4.32 11.00 20.12
N ALA A 28 4.84 11.96 19.35
CA ALA A 28 4.31 12.28 18.03
C ALA A 28 5.39 12.11 16.96
N GLN A 29 5.67 10.85 16.55
CA GLN A 29 6.07 10.46 15.19
C GLN A 29 6.55 9.00 15.14
N THR A 30 5.65 8.03 15.27
CA THR A 30 5.75 6.80 14.47
C THR A 30 5.04 7.05 13.15
N GLY A 31 5.67 7.87 12.30
CA GLY A 31 5.20 8.06 10.93
C GLY A 31 5.30 6.73 10.21
N ALA A 32 4.16 6.05 10.04
CA ALA A 32 4.07 4.88 9.19
C ALA A 32 4.62 5.26 7.81
N LYS A 33 5.76 4.68 7.46
CA LYS A 33 6.42 4.82 6.16
C LYS A 33 5.36 4.51 5.09
N LYS A 34 4.92 5.53 4.34
CA LYS A 34 3.96 5.34 3.25
C LYS A 34 4.69 4.65 2.11
N GLU A 35 4.61 3.32 2.09
CA GLU A 35 5.14 2.52 1.01
C GLU A 35 4.28 2.74 -0.24
N ASN A 36 4.88 2.76 -1.42
CA ASN A 36 4.17 2.96 -2.70
C ASN A 36 3.44 1.68 -3.09
N CYS A 37 2.42 1.34 -2.32
CA CYS A 37 1.62 0.15 -2.48
C CYS A 37 0.26 0.50 -3.08
N ILE A 38 -0.17 -0.30 -4.05
CA ILE A 38 -1.53 -0.27 -4.58
C ILE A 38 -2.28 -1.39 -3.85
N TRP A 39 -3.28 -1.01 -3.06
CA TRP A 39 -4.11 -1.94 -2.29
C TRP A 39 -5.55 -1.87 -2.75
N PHE A 40 -6.23 -3.01 -2.72
CA PHE A 40 -7.65 -3.15 -3.02
C PHE A 40 -8.34 -3.84 -1.85
N GLU A 41 -9.58 -3.44 -1.57
CA GLU A 41 -10.40 -4.03 -0.49
C GLU A 41 -11.13 -5.31 -0.93
N GLN A 42 -11.26 -5.52 -2.24
CA GLN A 42 -11.97 -6.65 -2.83
C GLN A 42 -11.10 -7.30 -3.91
N PRO A 43 -11.08 -8.63 -3.99
CA PRO A 43 -10.39 -9.34 -5.06
C PRO A 43 -11.14 -9.23 -6.37
N ALA A 44 -10.44 -9.46 -7.48
CA ALA A 44 -11.07 -9.69 -8.77
C ALA A 44 -11.73 -11.08 -8.78
N ASN A 45 -12.87 -11.23 -9.44
CA ASN A 45 -13.57 -12.51 -9.51
C ASN A 45 -12.82 -13.45 -10.48
N ALA A 46 -12.17 -14.47 -9.93
CA ALA A 46 -11.36 -15.42 -10.69
C ALA A 46 -12.20 -16.40 -11.54
N LEU A 47 -13.47 -16.61 -11.15
CA LEU A 47 -14.41 -17.50 -11.84
C LEU A 47 -15.20 -16.78 -12.95
N ALA A 48 -15.05 -15.46 -13.07
CA ALA A 48 -15.65 -14.72 -14.17
C ALA A 48 -15.09 -15.20 -15.51
N VAL A 49 -16.00 -15.41 -16.46
CA VAL A 49 -15.65 -15.83 -17.82
C VAL A 49 -15.28 -14.60 -18.63
N ASP A 50 -14.15 -14.66 -19.32
CA ASP A 50 -13.68 -13.55 -20.15
C ASP A 50 -14.66 -13.21 -21.26
N SER A 51 -14.71 -11.95 -21.67
CA SER A 51 -15.53 -11.57 -22.81
C SER A 51 -15.09 -12.33 -24.06
N LYS A 52 -16.06 -12.94 -24.76
CA LYS A 52 -15.81 -13.63 -26.03
C LYS A 52 -15.44 -12.66 -27.15
N ASN A 53 -15.73 -11.37 -26.98
CA ASN A 53 -15.35 -10.34 -27.93
C ASN A 53 -13.92 -9.88 -27.64
N GLY A 54 -12.97 -10.22 -28.51
CA GLY A 54 -11.55 -9.88 -28.35
C GLY A 54 -11.22 -8.38 -28.43
N TRP A 55 -12.21 -7.53 -28.72
CA TRP A 55 -12.07 -6.06 -28.71
C TRP A 55 -12.70 -5.40 -27.49
N GLU A 56 -13.36 -6.18 -26.63
CA GLU A 56 -13.98 -5.68 -25.41
C GLU A 56 -13.02 -5.83 -24.23
N SER A 57 -12.95 -4.80 -23.38
CA SER A 57 -12.15 -4.86 -22.16
C SER A 57 -12.86 -5.70 -21.11
N ASP A 58 -12.15 -6.69 -20.57
CA ASP A 58 -12.66 -7.53 -19.50
C ASP A 58 -12.59 -6.78 -18.15
N PRO A 59 -13.72 -6.58 -17.45
CA PRO A 59 -13.76 -5.82 -16.21
C PRO A 59 -13.06 -6.50 -15.03
N GLU A 60 -12.98 -7.83 -15.00
CA GLU A 60 -12.30 -8.56 -13.92
C GLU A 60 -10.80 -8.61 -14.17
N TRP A 61 -10.40 -8.74 -15.44
CA TRP A 61 -9.00 -8.61 -15.84
C TRP A 61 -8.41 -7.24 -15.47
N LEU A 62 -9.17 -6.16 -15.66
CA LEU A 62 -8.72 -4.79 -15.33
C LEU A 62 -8.57 -4.53 -13.83
N LYS A 63 -9.23 -5.33 -12.98
CA LYS A 63 -9.11 -5.23 -11.51
C LYS A 63 -7.91 -6.02 -10.97
N ALA A 64 -7.38 -6.95 -11.75
CA ALA A 64 -6.25 -7.79 -11.35
C ALA A 64 -4.95 -6.97 -11.28
N LEU A 65 -4.04 -7.40 -10.38
CA LEU A 65 -2.76 -6.74 -10.15
C LEU A 65 -1.70 -7.19 -11.17
N PRO A 66 -1.11 -6.27 -11.94
CA PRO A 66 -0.04 -6.60 -12.88
C PRO A 66 1.30 -6.73 -12.15
N ILE A 67 2.02 -7.83 -12.41
CA ILE A 67 3.40 -8.06 -11.99
C ILE A 67 4.23 -8.52 -13.18
N GLY A 68 5.54 -8.26 -13.17
CA GLY A 68 6.41 -8.75 -14.24
C GLY A 68 7.87 -8.37 -14.07
N ASN A 69 8.73 -9.07 -14.83
CA ASN A 69 10.18 -8.85 -14.83
C ASN A 69 10.73 -8.38 -16.19
N GLY A 70 9.83 -7.93 -17.08
CA GLY A 70 10.16 -7.51 -18.45
C GLY A 70 9.96 -8.61 -19.49
N ASN A 71 10.29 -9.87 -19.18
CA ASN A 71 10.07 -11.00 -20.11
C ASN A 71 8.76 -11.76 -19.82
N LEU A 72 8.51 -12.04 -18.55
CA LEU A 72 7.28 -12.66 -18.07
C LEU A 72 6.46 -11.61 -17.33
N GLY A 73 5.17 -11.58 -17.61
CA GLY A 73 4.16 -10.82 -16.88
C GLY A 73 3.08 -11.74 -16.34
N ALA A 74 2.41 -11.30 -15.28
CA ALA A 74 1.24 -11.98 -14.77
C ALA A 74 0.21 -10.97 -14.25
N MET A 75 -1.06 -11.37 -14.31
CA MET A 75 -2.17 -10.66 -13.67
C MET A 75 -2.68 -11.52 -12.52
N VAL A 76 -2.67 -10.98 -11.30
CA VAL A 76 -3.06 -11.66 -10.06
C VAL A 76 -4.45 -11.19 -9.64
N PHE A 77 -5.41 -12.11 -9.52
CA PHE A 77 -6.80 -11.78 -9.22
C PHE A 77 -7.06 -11.65 -7.71
N GLY A 78 -6.38 -12.47 -6.90
CA GLY A 78 -6.45 -12.40 -5.43
C GLY A 78 -7.70 -13.02 -4.82
N ASP A 79 -8.45 -13.85 -5.55
CA ASP A 79 -9.69 -14.46 -5.07
C ASP A 79 -9.39 -15.52 -3.99
N VAL A 80 -10.14 -15.45 -2.89
CA VAL A 80 -9.90 -16.23 -1.66
C VAL A 80 -10.17 -17.71 -1.87
N ASN A 81 -11.19 -18.06 -2.65
CA ASN A 81 -11.61 -19.46 -2.81
C ASN A 81 -10.89 -20.15 -3.98
N HIS A 82 -10.65 -19.42 -5.07
CA HIS A 82 -10.05 -19.94 -6.30
C HIS A 82 -9.15 -18.88 -6.92
N GLU A 83 -7.83 -18.99 -6.75
CA GLU A 83 -6.93 -18.02 -7.35
C GLU A 83 -6.82 -18.22 -8.87
N ARG A 84 -6.84 -17.12 -9.62
CA ARG A 84 -6.52 -17.09 -11.05
C ARG A 84 -5.31 -16.20 -11.29
N ILE A 85 -4.23 -16.79 -11.82
CA ILE A 85 -3.06 -16.06 -12.28
C ILE A 85 -2.98 -16.21 -13.79
N GLN A 86 -3.20 -15.13 -14.53
CA GLN A 86 -2.98 -15.13 -15.96
C GLN A 86 -1.51 -14.82 -16.26
N LEU A 87 -0.90 -15.58 -17.16
CA LEU A 87 0.50 -15.42 -17.54
C LEU A 87 0.61 -14.84 -18.96
N ASN A 88 1.52 -13.89 -19.12
CA ASN A 88 1.91 -13.30 -20.39
C ASN A 88 3.41 -13.46 -20.58
N GLU A 89 3.85 -13.81 -21.78
CA GLU A 89 5.27 -13.93 -22.13
C GLU A 89 5.56 -13.04 -23.33
N MET A 90 6.66 -12.29 -23.28
CA MET A 90 6.96 -11.22 -24.22
C MET A 90 7.22 -11.72 -25.64
N THR A 91 7.73 -12.94 -25.80
CA THR A 91 8.14 -13.51 -27.10
C THR A 91 7.08 -14.43 -27.72
N LEU A 92 5.99 -14.71 -26.99
CA LEU A 92 4.88 -15.52 -27.44
C LEU A 92 4.01 -14.74 -28.44
N TRP A 93 4.41 -14.80 -29.71
CA TRP A 93 3.66 -14.24 -30.83
C TRP A 93 3.31 -15.33 -31.84
N PHE A 94 2.12 -15.24 -32.44
CA PHE A 94 1.75 -16.11 -33.56
C PHE A 94 2.59 -15.73 -34.79
N ALA A 95 3.69 -16.44 -35.00
CA ALA A 95 4.50 -16.30 -36.20
C ALA A 95 3.91 -17.15 -37.34
N ARG A 96 3.26 -16.50 -38.32
CA ARG A 96 3.02 -17.10 -39.63
C ARG A 96 4.15 -16.68 -40.58
N LYS A 97 5.01 -17.62 -40.95
CA LYS A 97 5.94 -17.44 -42.07
C LYS A 97 5.12 -17.54 -43.37
N PHE A 98 4.83 -16.41 -43.99
CA PHE A 98 4.32 -16.38 -45.36
C PHE A 98 5.46 -16.87 -46.27
N LEU A 99 5.31 -18.08 -46.81
CA LEU A 99 6.10 -18.58 -47.93
C LEU A 99 5.43 -18.14 -49.23
#